data_AF-A0AAD8AM62-F1
#
_entry.id   AF-A0AAD8AM62-F1
#
_cell.length_a   1.000
_cell.length_b   1.000
_cell.length_c   1.000
_cell.angle_alpha   90.00
_cell.angle_beta   90.00
_cell.angle_gamma   90.00
#
_symmetry.space_group_name_H-M   'P 1'
#
loop_
_entity.id
_entity.type
_entity.pdbx_description
1 polymer ?
#
loop_
_entity_poly.entity_id
_entity_poly.type
_entity_poly.pdbx_seq_one_letter_code
_entity_poly.pdbx_strand_id
1 'polypeptide(L)' 'RVQYFPGFCRLRMHTKGGSPVAFVEYQDVRFAAQAMATLQGSFLLSSDRGAIRIEYAKSKMAEVSMKNIETESKV' A
#
# COMPACT_ATOMS: atom_id res chain seq x y z
N ARG A 1 9.02 11.78 9.84
CA ARG A 1 8.87 10.90 11.02
C ARG A 1 8.56 9.50 10.50
N VAL A 2 9.38 8.51 10.83
CA VAL A 2 9.06 7.11 10.48
C VAL A 2 8.00 6.62 11.46
N GLN A 3 6.89 6.08 10.96
CA GLN A 3 5.78 5.59 11.75
C GLN A 3 5.68 4.07 11.56
N TYR A 4 5.74 3.32 12.65
CA TYR A 4 5.58 1.86 12.63
C TYR A 4 4.17 1.50 13.13
N PHE A 5 3.53 0.55 12.45
CA PHE A 5 2.22 0.06 12.82
C PHE A 5 2.32 -1.42 13.23
N PRO A 6 1.80 -1.80 14.42
CA PRO A 6 1.81 -3.18 14.87
C PRO A 6 0.99 -4.07 13.93
N GLY A 7 1.35 -5.35 13.87
CA GLY A 7 0.62 -6.33 13.08
C GLY A 7 0.83 -6.22 11.57
N PHE A 8 1.78 -5.41 11.08
CA PHE A 8 2.14 -5.37 9.65
C PHE A 8 2.60 -6.75 9.17
N CYS A 9 2.03 -7.24 8.07
CA CYS A 9 2.45 -8.50 7.44
C CYS A 9 3.27 -8.24 6.18
N ARG A 10 2.67 -7.52 5.21
CA ARG A 10 3.27 -7.28 3.91
C ARG A 10 2.63 -6.10 3.20
N LEU A 11 3.38 -5.56 2.24
CA LEU A 11 2.94 -4.49 1.35
C LEU A 11 3.18 -4.90 -0.10
N ARG A 12 2.24 -4.55 -0.98
CA ARG A 12 2.40 -4.70 -2.42
C ARG A 12 2.05 -3.38 -3.10
N MET A 13 2.99 -2.81 -3.84
CA MET A 13 2.80 -1.59 -4.61
C MET A 13 2.44 -1.91 -6.07
N HIS A 14 1.51 -1.16 -6.62
CA HIS A 14 1.08 -1.23 -8.02
C HIS A 14 1.27 0.16 -8.64
N THR A 15 2.09 0.24 -9.69
CA THR A 15 2.48 1.51 -10.33
C THR A 15 2.09 1.57 -11.82
N LYS A 16 1.26 0.63 -12.30
CA LYS A 16 0.87 0.59 -13.72
C LYS A 16 -0.11 1.72 -14.06
N GLY A 17 0.32 2.60 -14.97
CA GLY A 17 -0.57 3.44 -15.79
C GLY A 17 -1.47 4.43 -15.04
N GLY A 18 -0.97 5.10 -13.99
CA GLY A 18 -1.76 6.10 -13.27
C GLY A 18 -1.18 6.47 -11.88
N SER A 19 -2.06 6.89 -10.98
CA SER A 19 -1.71 7.15 -9.58
C SER A 19 -1.29 5.84 -8.87
N PRO A 20 -0.16 5.80 -8.16
CA PRO A 20 0.28 4.60 -7.45
C PRO A 20 -0.76 4.13 -6.42
N VAL A 21 -0.96 2.82 -6.34
CA VAL A 21 -1.80 2.18 -5.32
C VAL A 21 -0.96 1.18 -4.54
N ALA A 22 -1.12 1.15 -3.22
CA ALA A 22 -0.49 0.16 -2.37
C ALA A 22 -1.56 -0.65 -1.63
N PHE A 23 -1.35 -1.95 -1.55
CA PHE A 23 -2.12 -2.85 -0.69
C PHE A 23 -1.26 -3.21 0.50
N VAL A 24 -1.81 -3.10 1.71
CA VAL A 24 -1.12 -3.44 2.95
C VAL A 24 -1.96 -4.47 3.69
N GLU A 25 -1.33 -5.57 4.08
CA GLU A 25 -1.97 -6.61 4.88
C GLU A 25 -1.48 -6.51 6.32
N TYR A 26 -2.42 -6.63 7.25
CA TYR A 26 -2.18 -6.72 8.68
C TYR A 26 -2.67 -8.07 9.21
N GLN A 27 -2.13 -8.50 10.35
CA GLN A 27 -2.50 -9.74 11.01
C GLN A 27 -3.98 -9.78 11.40
N ASP A 28 -4.55 -8.64 11.76
CA ASP A 28 -5.92 -8.49 12.24
C ASP A 28 -6.52 -7.16 11.78
N VAL A 29 -7.85 -7.12 11.58
CA VAL A 29 -8.61 -5.93 11.20
C VAL A 29 -8.42 -4.77 12.17
N ARG A 30 -8.22 -5.04 13.47
CA ARG A 30 -7.98 -4.01 14.50
C ARG A 30 -6.71 -3.21 14.23
N PHE A 31 -5.63 -3.90 13.86
CA PHE A 31 -4.37 -3.24 13.50
C PHE A 31 -4.49 -2.45 12.19
N ALA A 32 -5.19 -3.00 11.19
CA ALA A 32 -5.48 -2.29 9.96
C ALA A 32 -6.31 -1.02 10.20
N ALA A 33 -7.32 -1.08 11.06
CA ALA A 33 -8.16 0.06 11.41
C ALA A 33 -7.37 1.18 12.09
N GLN A 34 -6.46 0.84 13.02
CA GLN A 34 -5.59 1.82 13.67
C GLN A 34 -4.65 2.51 12.67
N ALA A 35 -4.03 1.74 11.77
CA ALA A 35 -3.19 2.29 10.72
C ALA A 35 -3.98 3.20 9.77
N MET A 36 -5.18 2.76 9.37
CA MET A 36 -6.09 3.56 8.55
C MET A 36 -6.44 4.88 9.23
N ALA A 37 -6.87 4.86 10.50
CA ALA A 37 -7.25 6.07 11.23
C ALA A 37 -6.09 7.07 11.38
N THR A 38 -4.85 6.58 11.48
CA THR A 38 -3.66 7.43 11.63
C THR A 38 -3.19 8.04 10.31
N LEU A 39 -3.30 7.28 9.21
CA LEU A 39 -2.74 7.66 7.90
C LEU A 39 -3.78 8.26 6.96
N GLN A 40 -5.08 8.11 7.23
CA GLN A 40 -6.13 8.66 6.39
C GLN A 40 -5.98 10.17 6.27
N GLY A 41 -6.06 10.68 5.04
CA GLY A 41 -5.97 12.12 4.82
C GLY A 41 -4.55 12.70 4.98
N SER A 42 -3.53 11.88 5.20
CA SER A 42 -2.14 12.37 5.28
C SER A 42 -1.62 12.78 3.91
N PHE A 43 -0.83 13.85 3.86
CA PHE A 43 -0.20 14.32 2.62
C PHE A 43 1.16 13.67 2.44
N LEU A 44 1.41 13.15 1.24
CA LEU A 44 2.73 12.67 0.85
C LEU A 44 3.53 13.84 0.29
N LEU A 45 4.72 14.07 0.84
CA LEU A 45 5.64 15.11 0.35
C LEU A 45 5.96 14.96 -1.14
N SER A 46 5.95 13.73 -1.65
CA SER A 46 6.23 13.41 -3.05
C SER A 46 5.00 13.43 -3.96
N SER A 47 3.81 13.74 -3.44
CA SER A 47 2.56 13.70 -4.23
C SER A 47 1.87 15.06 -4.27
N ASP A 48 1.58 15.49 -5.49
CA ASP A 48 0.74 16.65 -5.81
C ASP A 48 -0.75 16.30 -5.91
N ARG A 49 -1.10 15.00 -5.84
CA ARG A 49 -2.46 14.46 -5.99
C ARG A 49 -3.36 14.67 -4.78
N GLY A 50 -2.83 15.30 -3.74
CA GLY A 50 -3.53 15.53 -2.48
C GLY A 50 -3.28 14.41 -1.45
N ALA A 51 -4.23 14.27 -0.53
CA ALA A 51 -4.11 13.40 0.61
C ALA A 51 -4.30 11.90 0.27
N ILE A 52 -3.65 11.03 1.03
CA ILE A 52 -3.81 9.58 0.93
C ILE A 52 -5.26 9.20 1.27
N ARG A 53 -5.81 8.33 0.44
CA ARG A 53 -7.10 7.67 0.67
C ARG A 53 -6.88 6.18 0.94
N ILE A 54 -7.33 5.73 2.10
CA ILE A 54 -7.24 4.33 2.52
C ILE A 54 -8.63 3.73 2.60
N GLU A 55 -8.79 2.55 2.01
CA GLU A 55 -10.04 1.78 1.97
C GLU A 55 -9.73 0.30 2.23
N TYR A 56 -10.70 -0.44 2.77
CA TYR A 56 -10.58 -1.89 2.88
C TYR A 56 -10.61 -2.54 1.49
N ALA A 57 -9.65 -3.43 1.25
CA ALA A 57 -9.62 -4.21 0.03
C ALA A 57 -10.84 -5.16 -0.04
N LYS A 58 -11.41 -5.31 -1.25
CA LYS A 58 -12.55 -6.21 -1.49
C LYS A 58 -12.20 -7.69 -1.33
N SER A 59 -10.93 -8.03 -1.48
CA SER A 59 -10.43 -9.41 -1.44
C SER A 59 -9.09 -9.46 -0.69
N LYS A 60 -8.77 -10.63 -0.11
CA LYS A 60 -7.45 -10.86 0.47
C LYS A 60 -6.35 -10.73 -0.58
N MET A 61 -5.18 -10.25 -0.15
CA MET A 61 -4.02 -10.14 -1.01
C MET A 61 -3.58 -11.54 -1.45
N ALA A 62 -3.53 -11.78 -2.75
CA ALA A 62 -3.07 -13.06 -3.28
C ALA A 62 -1.63 -13.35 -2.83
N GLU A 63 -1.30 -14.63 -2.65
CA GLU A 63 0.09 -15.04 -2.51
C GLU A 63 0.87 -14.61 -3.75
N VAL A 64 2.07 -14.06 -3.54
CA VAL A 64 2.92 -13.66 -4.65
C VAL A 64 3.48 -14.94 -5.26
N SER A 65 2.81 -15.50 -6.25
CA SER A 65 3.45 -16.43 -7.16
C SER A 65 4.53 -15.63 -7.90
N MET A 66 5.80 -16.00 -7.70
CA MET A 66 6.95 -15.33 -8.30
C MET A 66 6.92 -15.50 -9.83
N LYS A 67 6.15 -14.68 -10.54
CA LYS A 67 6.26 -14.54 -11.99
C LYS A 67 6.23 -13.05 -12.34
N ASN A 68 7.35 -12.62 -12.93
CA ASN A 68 7.55 -11.40 -13.72
C ASN A 68 8.05 -10.18 -12.93
N ILE A 69 9.36 -10.20 -12.63
CA ILE A 69 10.20 -9.00 -12.77
C ILE A 69 10.88 -9.17 -14.13
N GLU A 70 10.25 -8.68 -15.19
CA GLU A 70 10.96 -8.41 -16.44
C GLU A 70 11.22 -6.91 -16.45
N THR A 71 12.43 -6.55 -16.04
CA THR A 71 12.98 -5.21 -16.18
C THR A 71 13.11 -4.92 -17.66
N GLU A 72 12.15 -4.19 -18.22
CA GLU A 72 12.28 -3.64 -19.57
C GLU A 72 13.29 -2.48 -19.53
N SER A 73 14.57 -2.86 -19.61
CA SER A 73 15.66 -1.94 -19.93
C SER A 73 15.80 -1.94 -21.45
N LYS A 74 15.07 -1.04 -22.12
CA LYS A 74 15.36 -0.71 -23.52
C LYS A 74 16.28 0.50 -23.53
N VAL A 75 17.56 0.24 -23.77
CA VAL A 75 18.52 1.20 -24.34
C VAL A 75 18.40 1.11 -25.86
#